data_AF-A0A1I5EJ77-F1
#
_entry.id   AF-A0A1I5EJ77-F1
#
_cell.length_a   1.000
_cell.length_b   1.000
_cell.length_c   1.000
_cell.angle_alpha   90.00
_cell.angle_beta   90.00
_cell.angle_gamma   90.00
#
_symmetry.space_group_name_H-M   'P 1'
#
loop_
_entity.id
_entity.type
_entity.pdbx_description
1 polymer ?
#
loop_
_entity_poly.entity_id
_entity_poly.type
_entity_poly.pdbx_seq_one_letter_code
_entity_poly.pdbx_strand_id
1 'polypeptide(L)'
;MPAYERSRRHDRARPGPAGNVPAVSSAEPEPDVPVLRLEMWDGPIADDDPDARFKEEIAEYGRLDPTVTLGGLSEYLGIPPGALARAVLARWGSEGSAGLLELGPSMVTRLLGIVREAESAGTDEARLAAFHRLAGMLGWLGAPLEQDTGSR
;
A
#
# COMPACT_ATOMS: atom_id res chain seq x y z
N MET A 1 -34.87 25.66 -58.09
CA MET A 1 -34.11 25.21 -56.90
C MET A 1 -32.65 25.65 -57.06
N PRO A 2 -32.19 26.75 -56.42
CA PRO A 2 -30.83 27.27 -56.57
C PRO A 2 -29.88 26.99 -55.38
N ALA A 3 -28.56 26.99 -55.70
CA ALA A 3 -27.34 27.27 -54.90
C ALA A 3 -27.00 26.35 -53.68
N TYR A 4 -25.84 25.69 -53.53
CA TYR A 4 -24.40 26.06 -53.57
C TYR A 4 -23.98 27.12 -52.52
N GLU A 5 -23.43 26.70 -51.37
CA GLU A 5 -22.07 27.08 -50.86
C GLU A 5 -21.81 26.75 -49.37
N ARG A 6 -20.63 26.13 -49.15
CA ARG A 6 -19.60 26.31 -48.10
C ARG A 6 -20.02 26.72 -46.67
N SER A 7 -19.57 25.95 -45.67
CA SER A 7 -18.23 26.12 -45.07
C SER A 7 -18.15 25.48 -43.68
N ARG A 8 -17.10 24.68 -43.47
CA ARG A 8 -16.66 24.21 -42.15
C ARG A 8 -16.27 25.39 -41.26
N ARG A 9 -16.70 25.37 -39.99
CA ARG A 9 -15.85 25.64 -38.82
C ARG A 9 -16.32 24.77 -37.67
N HIS A 10 -15.52 23.76 -37.32
CA HIS A 10 -15.59 23.12 -36.01
C HIS A 10 -15.14 24.15 -34.98
N ASP A 11 -16.08 24.63 -34.20
CA ASP A 11 -15.78 25.45 -33.03
C ASP A 11 -15.30 24.50 -31.93
N ARG A 12 -13.98 24.40 -31.74
CA ARG A 12 -13.40 23.78 -30.55
C ARG A 12 -13.72 24.70 -29.39
N ALA A 13 -14.75 24.34 -28.63
CA ALA A 13 -15.05 24.97 -27.35
C ALA A 13 -13.77 25.02 -26.50
N ARG A 14 -13.38 26.24 -26.11
CA ARG A 14 -12.31 26.48 -25.15
C ARG A 14 -12.69 25.82 -23.82
N PRO A 15 -11.78 25.15 -23.10
CA PRO A 15 -12.04 24.74 -21.73
C PRO A 15 -12.20 26.01 -20.89
N GLY A 16 -13.33 26.10 -20.16
CA GLY A 16 -13.60 27.18 -19.21
C GLY A 16 -12.59 27.19 -18.06
N PRO A 17 -12.52 28.30 -17.30
CA PRO A 17 -11.55 28.43 -16.21
C PRO A 17 -11.77 27.33 -15.17
N ALA A 18 -10.67 26.78 -14.67
CA ALA A 18 -10.61 25.74 -13.65
C ALA A 18 -11.66 25.99 -12.56
N GLY A 19 -12.57 25.03 -12.43
CA GLY A 19 -13.55 25.01 -11.35
C GLY A 19 -12.82 25.13 -10.02
N ASN A 20 -13.33 26.04 -9.21
CA ASN A 20 -12.95 26.31 -7.84
C ASN A 20 -12.68 25.00 -7.09
N VAL A 21 -11.41 24.65 -6.86
CA VAL A 21 -11.04 23.60 -5.93
C VAL A 21 -11.54 24.08 -4.56
N PRO A 22 -12.42 23.36 -3.85
CA PRO A 22 -12.87 23.81 -2.55
C PRO A 22 -11.64 23.95 -1.66
N ALA A 23 -11.40 25.18 -1.20
CA ALA A 23 -10.37 25.46 -0.22
C ALA A 23 -10.63 24.52 0.97
N VAL A 24 -9.62 23.71 1.31
CA VAL A 24 -9.63 22.96 2.57
C VAL A 24 -9.82 24.01 3.65
N SER A 25 -10.99 23.98 4.30
CA SER A 25 -11.32 24.90 5.37
C SER A 25 -10.18 24.89 6.37
N SER A 26 -9.59 26.06 6.62
CA SER A 26 -8.63 26.31 7.70
C SER A 26 -9.31 26.25 9.07
N ALA A 27 -10.22 25.28 9.27
CA ALA A 27 -10.73 24.96 10.58
C ALA A 27 -9.54 24.49 11.41
N GLU A 28 -9.32 25.16 12.54
CA GLU A 28 -8.38 24.70 13.55
C GLU A 28 -8.67 23.21 13.82
N PRO A 29 -7.65 22.34 13.88
CA PRO A 29 -7.88 20.93 14.12
C PRO A 29 -8.70 20.79 15.40
N GLU A 30 -9.86 20.14 15.31
CA GLU A 30 -10.60 19.78 16.52
C GLU A 30 -9.64 19.03 17.46
N PRO A 31 -9.67 19.33 18.77
CA PRO A 31 -8.59 19.00 19.71
C PRO A 31 -8.29 17.50 19.87
N ASP A 32 -9.06 16.62 19.24
CA ASP A 32 -8.92 15.16 19.29
C ASP A 32 -8.60 14.49 17.94
N VAL A 33 -8.26 15.24 16.87
CA VAL A 33 -7.81 14.61 15.62
C VAL A 33 -6.32 14.26 15.73
N PRO A 34 -5.92 12.97 15.68
CA PRO A 34 -4.51 12.60 15.74
C PRO A 34 -3.75 13.17 14.53
N VAL A 35 -2.67 13.91 14.80
CA VAL A 35 -1.77 14.44 13.78
C VAL A 35 -0.55 13.51 13.69
N LEU A 36 -0.37 12.86 12.53
CA LEU A 36 0.82 12.07 12.23
C LEU A 36 1.84 12.95 11.51
N ARG A 37 3.08 12.99 12.02
CA ARG A 37 4.22 13.60 11.33
C ARG A 37 5.04 12.50 10.67
N LEU A 38 5.32 12.67 9.38
CA LEU A 38 6.18 11.76 8.63
C LEU A 38 7.62 12.23 8.81
N GLU A 39 8.40 11.50 9.61
CA GLU A 39 9.77 11.83 9.94
C GLU A 39 10.70 10.74 9.42
N MET A 40 11.93 11.12 9.04
CA MET A 40 12.97 10.15 8.75
C MET A 40 13.39 9.49 10.06
N TRP A 41 13.60 8.18 10.02
CA TRP A 41 14.15 7.43 11.15
C TRP A 41 15.51 6.87 10.75
N ASP A 42 16.54 7.18 11.52
CA ASP A 42 17.93 6.73 11.31
C ASP A 42 18.51 6.09 12.58
N GLY A 43 17.63 5.69 13.51
CA GLY A 43 17.97 5.38 14.89
C GLY A 43 19.00 4.26 15.06
N PRO A 44 19.53 4.08 16.30
CA PRO A 44 20.47 3.01 16.57
C PRO A 44 19.78 1.64 16.43
N ILE A 45 20.43 0.73 15.71
CA ILE A 45 20.05 -0.67 15.60
C ILE A 45 21.10 -1.46 16.39
N ALA A 46 20.67 -2.24 17.37
CA ALA A 46 21.58 -3.08 18.15
C ALA A 46 21.99 -4.32 17.33
N ASP A 47 23.21 -4.82 17.56
CA ASP A 47 23.74 -5.97 16.83
C ASP A 47 22.92 -7.26 17.04
N ASP A 48 22.20 -7.37 18.16
CA ASP A 48 21.36 -8.51 18.53
C ASP A 48 19.85 -8.24 18.37
N ASP A 49 19.47 -7.17 17.68
CA ASP A 49 18.07 -6.80 17.47
C ASP A 49 17.38 -7.80 16.50
N PRO A 50 16.38 -8.57 16.96
CA PRO A 50 15.71 -9.55 16.09
C PRO A 50 14.95 -8.91 14.92
N ASP A 51 14.65 -7.61 15.03
CA ASP A 51 13.96 -6.82 14.01
C ASP A 51 14.92 -5.88 13.25
N ALA A 52 16.24 -6.08 13.36
CA ALA A 52 17.28 -5.24 12.74
C ALA A 52 16.99 -4.99 11.26
N ARG A 53 16.72 -6.04 10.49
CA ARG A 53 16.45 -5.96 9.05
C ARG A 53 15.23 -5.08 8.74
N PHE A 54 14.18 -5.19 9.54
CA PHE A 54 12.97 -4.39 9.34
C PHE A 54 13.23 -2.92 9.67
N LYS A 55 14.00 -2.64 10.72
CA LYS A 55 14.42 -1.28 11.08
C LYS A 55 15.34 -0.66 10.02
N GLU A 56 16.28 -1.42 9.46
CA GLU A 56 17.11 -1.00 8.33
C GLU A 56 16.27 -0.63 7.11
N GLU A 57 15.26 -1.45 6.80
CA GLU A 57 14.32 -1.18 5.70
C GLU A 57 13.55 0.13 5.96
N ILE A 58 13.04 0.35 7.18
CA ILE A 58 12.38 1.62 7.55
C ILE A 58 13.33 2.81 7.37
N ALA A 59 14.60 2.69 7.77
CA ALA A 59 15.58 3.75 7.61
C ALA A 59 15.92 4.01 6.13
N GLU A 60 15.95 2.98 5.30
CA GLU A 60 16.16 3.10 3.86
C GLU A 60 15.00 3.79 3.16
N TYR A 61 13.77 3.29 3.37
CA TYR A 61 12.57 3.89 2.79
C TYR A 61 12.31 5.31 3.32
N GLY A 62 12.71 5.61 4.55
CA GLY A 62 12.62 6.95 5.13
C GLY A 62 13.35 8.02 4.32
N ARG A 63 14.32 7.65 3.47
CA ARG A 63 15.03 8.61 2.59
C ARG A 63 14.20 9.08 1.40
N LEU A 64 13.12 8.39 1.07
CA LEU A 64 12.23 8.81 0.00
C LEU A 64 11.33 9.95 0.48
N ASP A 65 11.17 10.99 -0.34
CA ASP A 65 10.18 12.03 -0.08
C ASP A 65 8.82 11.60 -0.66
N PRO A 66 7.84 11.17 0.16
CA PRO A 66 6.54 10.74 -0.32
C PRO A 66 5.70 11.91 -0.86
N THR A 67 6.03 13.16 -0.51
CA THR A 67 5.23 14.33 -0.87
C THR A 67 5.31 14.66 -2.35
N VAL A 68 6.40 14.29 -3.03
CA VAL A 68 6.56 14.45 -4.49
C VAL A 68 5.48 13.65 -5.23
N THR A 69 5.34 12.36 -4.90
CA THR A 69 4.35 11.48 -5.53
C THR A 69 2.93 11.89 -5.15
N LEU A 70 2.69 12.18 -3.87
CA LEU A 70 1.37 12.61 -3.38
C LEU A 70 0.94 13.96 -3.99
N GLY A 71 1.89 14.87 -4.22
CA GLY A 71 1.65 16.15 -4.90
C GLY A 71 1.19 15.95 -6.34
N GLY A 72 1.91 15.15 -7.13
CA GLY A 72 1.52 14.86 -8.50
C GLY A 72 0.14 14.19 -8.61
N LEU A 73 -0.16 13.24 -7.72
CA LEU A 73 -1.49 12.62 -7.65
C LEU A 73 -2.57 13.60 -7.20
N SER A 74 -2.24 14.49 -6.27
CA SER A 74 -3.16 15.52 -5.79
C SER A 74 -3.59 16.46 -6.90
N GLU A 75 -2.63 16.95 -7.70
CA GLU A 75 -2.89 17.81 -8.86
C GLU A 75 -3.74 17.09 -9.92
N TYR A 76 -3.41 15.83 -10.21
CA TYR A 76 -4.12 15.05 -11.22
C TYR A 76 -5.56 14.72 -10.82
N LEU A 77 -5.80 14.37 -9.55
CA LEU A 77 -7.09 13.89 -9.07
C LEU A 77 -7.95 14.99 -8.42
N GLY A 78 -7.37 16.14 -8.10
CA GLY A 78 -8.05 17.20 -7.35
C GLY A 78 -8.34 16.83 -5.88
N ILE A 79 -7.54 15.93 -5.29
CA ILE A 79 -7.72 15.42 -3.92
C ILE A 79 -6.59 15.96 -3.03
N PRO A 80 -6.86 16.48 -1.82
CA PRO A 80 -5.80 16.98 -0.93
C PRO A 80 -4.75 15.90 -0.59
N PRO A 81 -3.44 16.23 -0.55
CA PRO A 81 -2.39 15.23 -0.27
C PRO A 81 -2.58 14.50 1.06
N GLY A 82 -3.08 15.18 2.10
CA GLY A 82 -3.37 14.56 3.39
C GLY A 82 -4.50 13.51 3.34
N ALA A 83 -5.49 13.69 2.47
CA ALA A 83 -6.54 12.70 2.26
C ALA A 83 -6.02 11.47 1.51
N LEU A 84 -5.16 11.68 0.50
CA LEU A 84 -4.46 10.60 -0.20
C LEU A 84 -3.56 9.82 0.77
N ALA A 85 -2.74 10.50 1.57
CA ALA A 85 -1.89 9.90 2.58
C ALA A 85 -2.69 9.08 3.59
N ARG A 86 -3.81 9.62 4.10
CA ARG A 86 -4.70 8.90 5.03
C ARG A 86 -5.27 7.63 4.40
N ALA A 87 -5.73 7.68 3.15
CA ALA A 87 -6.27 6.52 2.46
C ALA A 87 -5.20 5.44 2.23
N VAL A 88 -3.99 5.85 1.83
CA VAL A 88 -2.83 4.95 1.66
C VAL A 88 -2.48 4.29 3.00
N LEU A 89 -2.28 5.07 4.06
CA LEU A 89 -1.93 4.55 5.39
C LEU A 89 -3.03 3.64 5.95
N ALA A 90 -4.30 4.02 5.80
CA ALA A 90 -5.42 3.18 6.25
C ALA A 90 -5.48 1.87 5.47
N ARG A 91 -5.26 1.90 4.15
CA ARG A 91 -5.23 0.70 3.31
C ARG A 91 -4.08 -0.21 3.69
N TRP A 92 -2.84 0.28 3.61
CA TRP A 92 -1.64 -0.55 3.86
C TRP A 92 -1.52 -0.98 5.33
N GLY A 93 -1.86 -0.10 6.27
CA GLY A 93 -1.92 -0.45 7.69
C GLY A 93 -3.00 -1.49 8.01
N SER A 94 -4.09 -1.54 7.23
CA SER A 94 -5.15 -2.54 7.40
C SER A 94 -4.90 -3.82 6.61
N GLU A 95 -4.12 -3.80 5.52
CA GLU A 95 -3.86 -4.99 4.69
C GLU A 95 -3.19 -6.13 5.48
N GLY A 96 -2.31 -5.82 6.45
CA GLY A 96 -1.79 -6.82 7.39
C GLY A 96 -2.85 -7.44 8.29
N SER A 97 -3.86 -6.66 8.69
CA SER A 97 -5.03 -7.14 9.45
C SER A 97 -6.03 -7.87 8.56
N ALA A 98 -6.13 -7.52 7.28
CA ALA A 98 -6.96 -8.21 6.30
C ALA A 98 -6.47 -9.66 6.10
N GLY A 99 -5.15 -9.88 5.98
CA GLY A 99 -4.60 -11.23 5.94
C GLY A 99 -4.94 -12.06 7.20
N LEU A 100 -4.93 -11.44 8.38
CA LEU A 100 -5.33 -12.09 9.64
C LEU A 100 -6.84 -12.38 9.71
N LEU A 101 -7.68 -11.50 9.17
CA LEU A 101 -9.13 -11.68 9.12
C LEU A 101 -9.53 -12.78 8.12
N GLU A 102 -8.86 -12.84 6.97
CA GLU A 102 -9.14 -13.81 5.91
C GLU A 102 -8.58 -15.21 6.22
N LEU A 103 -7.34 -15.30 6.73
CA LEU A 103 -6.72 -16.58 7.09
C LEU A 103 -7.10 -17.05 8.51
N GLY A 104 -7.42 -16.11 9.39
CA GLY A 104 -7.68 -16.34 10.80
C GLY A 104 -6.40 -16.49 11.65
N PRO A 105 -6.46 -16.14 12.95
CA PRO A 105 -5.31 -16.16 13.86
C PRO A 105 -4.72 -17.56 14.07
N SER A 106 -5.55 -18.60 13.98
CA SER A 106 -5.10 -20.00 14.09
C SER A 106 -4.16 -20.38 12.93
N MET A 107 -4.52 -20.00 11.70
CA MET A 107 -3.71 -20.32 10.52
C MET A 107 -2.39 -19.54 10.52
N VAL A 108 -2.43 -18.25 10.85
CA VAL A 108 -1.23 -17.41 10.96
C VAL A 108 -0.29 -17.95 12.05
N THR A 109 -0.83 -18.32 13.22
CA THR A 109 -0.03 -18.91 14.32
C THR A 109 0.60 -20.23 13.89
N ARG A 110 -0.13 -21.08 13.16
CA ARG A 110 0.38 -22.35 12.64
C ARG A 110 1.53 -22.15 11.66
N LEU A 111 1.41 -21.23 10.71
CA LEU A 111 2.47 -20.93 9.74
C LEU A 111 3.72 -20.37 10.43
N LEU A 112 3.54 -19.43 11.37
CA LEU A 112 4.65 -18.87 12.15
C LEU A 112 5.32 -19.92 13.04
N GLY A 113 4.57 -20.88 13.58
CA GLY A 113 5.12 -21.98 14.38
C GLY A 113 6.18 -22.78 13.62
N ILE A 114 5.94 -23.08 12.35
CA ILE A 114 6.87 -23.82 11.48
C ILE A 114 8.19 -23.07 11.31
N VAL A 115 8.14 -21.74 11.13
CA VAL A 115 9.33 -20.89 10.99
C VAL A 115 10.10 -20.84 12.29
N ARG A 116 9.41 -20.61 13.41
CA ARG A 116 10.03 -20.52 14.74
C ARG A 116 10.73 -21.81 15.13
N GLU A 117 10.10 -22.96 14.88
CA GLU A 117 10.71 -24.27 15.08
C GLU A 117 12.02 -24.42 14.29
N ALA A 118 12.01 -24.07 13.00
CA ALA A 118 13.21 -24.15 12.17
C ALA A 118 14.32 -23.19 12.61
N GLU A 119 13.98 -21.94 12.94
CA GLU A 119 14.97 -20.97 13.41
C GLU A 119 15.56 -21.37 14.76
N SER A 120 14.77 -21.96 15.66
CA SER A 120 15.27 -22.49 16.93
C SER A 120 16.25 -23.66 16.77
N ALA A 121 16.10 -24.46 15.71
CA ALA A 121 17.06 -25.52 15.39
C ALA A 121 18.35 -24.96 14.78
N GLY A 122 18.29 -23.80 14.13
CA GLY A 122 19.45 -23.04 13.66
C GLY A 122 20.22 -23.67 12.51
N THR A 123 19.66 -24.66 11.81
CA THR A 123 20.32 -25.35 10.69
C THR A 123 19.63 -25.08 9.35
N ASP A 124 20.41 -25.13 8.27
CA ASP A 124 19.89 -24.94 6.92
C ASP A 124 18.96 -26.08 6.49
N GLU A 125 19.21 -27.31 6.97
CA GLU A 125 18.32 -28.45 6.75
C GLU A 125 16.94 -28.21 7.39
N ALA A 126 16.91 -27.64 8.61
CA ALA A 126 15.66 -27.34 9.30
C ALA A 126 14.89 -26.22 8.58
N ARG A 127 15.58 -25.18 8.10
CA ARG A 127 15.00 -24.10 7.29
C ARG A 127 14.42 -24.62 5.98
N LEU A 128 15.15 -25.48 5.26
CA LEU A 128 14.68 -26.06 4.01
C LEU A 128 13.46 -26.98 4.22
N ALA A 129 13.47 -27.77 5.30
CA ALA A 129 12.31 -28.59 5.67
C ALA A 129 11.09 -27.73 6.04
N ALA A 130 11.28 -26.61 6.74
CA ALA A 130 10.21 -25.65 6.99
C ALA A 130 9.68 -25.02 5.70
N PHE A 131 10.56 -24.62 4.77
CA PHE A 131 10.16 -24.08 3.47
C PHE A 131 9.25 -25.06 2.71
N HIS A 132 9.62 -26.34 2.62
CA HIS A 132 8.78 -27.34 1.96
C HIS A 132 7.41 -27.53 2.63
N ARG A 133 7.36 -27.51 3.97
CA ARG A 133 6.09 -27.58 4.72
C ARG A 133 5.20 -26.37 4.44
N LEU A 134 5.78 -25.17 4.45
CA LEU A 134 5.07 -23.93 4.11
C LEU A 134 4.58 -23.95 2.67
N ALA A 135 5.42 -24.33 1.71
CA ALA A 135 5.06 -24.43 0.30
C ALA A 135 3.90 -25.41 0.08
N GLY A 136 3.87 -26.54 0.79
CA GLY A 136 2.75 -27.48 0.75
C GLY A 136 1.45 -26.89 1.29
N MET A 137 1.50 -26.20 2.44
CA MET A 137 0.33 -25.54 3.02
C MET A 137 -0.21 -24.40 2.14
N LEU A 138 0.68 -23.58 1.59
CA LEU A 138 0.33 -22.49 0.68
C LEU A 138 -0.18 -23.03 -0.66
N GLY A 139 0.40 -24.12 -1.17
CA GLY A 139 -0.09 -24.80 -2.38
C GLY A 139 -1.51 -25.31 -2.22
N TRP A 140 -1.86 -25.89 -1.07
CA TRP A 140 -3.24 -26.30 -0.79
C TRP A 140 -4.20 -25.10 -0.71
N LEU A 141 -3.80 -24.02 -0.03
CA LEU A 141 -4.59 -22.78 0.05
C LEU A 141 -4.76 -22.10 -1.31
N GLY A 142 -3.75 -22.17 -2.17
CA GLY A 142 -3.73 -21.55 -3.49
C GLY A 142 -4.47 -22.34 -4.56
N ALA A 143 -4.69 -23.65 -4.38
CA ALA A 143 -5.30 -24.52 -5.38
C ALA A 143 -6.65 -24.01 -5.94
N PRO A 144 -7.58 -23.43 -5.14
CA PRO A 144 -8.81 -22.85 -5.67
C PRO A 144 -8.58 -21.59 -6.53
N LEU A 145 -7.54 -20.81 -6.27
CA LEU A 145 -7.24 -19.57 -6.99
C LEU A 145 -6.76 -19.84 -8.42
N GLU A 146 -6.08 -20.96 -8.63
CA GLU A 146 -5.63 -21.41 -9.95
C GLU A 146 -6.78 -21.86 -10.84
N GLN A 147 -7.84 -22.43 -10.24
CA GLN A 147 -9.03 -22.91 -10.98
C GLN A 147 -9.92 -21.76 -11.49
N ASP A 148 -9.98 -20.64 -10.76
CA ASP A 148 -10.73 -19.45 -11.16
C ASP A 148 -10.08 -18.68 -12.32
N THR A 149 -8.78 -18.87 -12.56
CA THR A 149 -8.05 -18.22 -13.67
C THR A 149 -8.32 -18.90 -15.03
N GLY A 150 -8.88 -20.12 -15.03
CA GLY A 150 -9.13 -20.94 -16.24
C GLY A 150 -10.57 -20.94 -16.77
N SER A 151 -11.52 -20.23 -16.13
CA SER A 151 -12.95 -20.23 -16.52
C SER A 151 -13.51 -18.88 -16.99
N ARG A 152 -12.71 -18.03 -17.64
CA ARG A 152 -13.21 -16.82 -18.33
C ARG A 152 -12.99 -16.85 -19.83
#